data_AF-A0A7C5I0H0-F1
#
_entry.id   AF-A0A7C5I0H0-F1
#
_cell.length_a   1.000
_cell.length_b   1.000
_cell.length_c   1.000
_cell.angle_alpha   90.00
_cell.angle_beta   90.00
_cell.angle_gamma   90.00
#
_symmetry.space_group_name_H-M   'P 1'
#
loop_
_entity.id
_entity.type
_entity.pdbx_description
1 polymer ?
#
loop_
_entity_poly.entity_id
_entity_poly.type
_entity_poly.pdbx_seq_one_letter_code
_entity_poly.pdbx_strand_id
1 'polypeptide(L)'
;MFISRNFEIIPGVTFQERSEDVYSAFREMADATGGYIESSLRADWLMKRAVEASKQYYLVYYSPENYKRDGKFKNIRVEIPGKKYRISYRKGYIAD
;
A
#
# COMPACT_ATOMS: atom_id res chain seq x y z
N MET A 1 -4.81 -18.35 -14.40
CA MET A 1 -6.22 -18.79 -14.32
C MET A 1 -7.00 -17.91 -15.27
N PHE A 2 -7.41 -18.41 -16.43
CA PHE A 2 -8.37 -17.70 -17.27
C PHE A 2 -9.70 -17.77 -16.51
N ILE A 3 -10.11 -16.65 -15.91
CA ILE A 3 -11.46 -16.55 -15.39
C ILE A 3 -12.35 -16.47 -16.64
N SER A 4 -12.96 -17.59 -17.01
CA SER A 4 -14.05 -17.61 -17.98
C SER A 4 -15.21 -16.83 -17.35
N ARG A 5 -15.26 -15.53 -17.59
CA ARG A 5 -16.47 -14.75 -17.39
C ARG A 5 -17.20 -14.78 -18.72
N ASN A 6 -18.39 -15.37 -18.74
CA ASN A 6 -19.35 -15.12 -19.81
C ASN A 6 -19.60 -13.60 -19.83
N PHE A 7 -18.87 -12.87 -20.65
CA PHE A 7 -19.22 -11.51 -20.98
C PHE A 7 -20.40 -11.60 -21.94
N GLU A 8 -21.59 -11.21 -21.51
CA GLU A 8 -22.63 -10.85 -22.47
C GLU A 8 -22.08 -9.69 -23.30
N ILE A 9 -21.80 -9.96 -24.56
CA ILE A 9 -21.37 -8.94 -25.52
C ILE A 9 -22.63 -8.15 -25.85
N ILE A 10 -22.88 -7.09 -25.08
CA ILE A 10 -23.93 -6.12 -25.39
C ILE A 10 -23.39 -5.24 -26.53
N PRO A 11 -24.03 -5.24 -27.73
CA PRO A 11 -23.56 -4.42 -28.85
C PRO A 11 -23.45 -2.95 -28.43
N GLY A 12 -22.26 -2.36 -28.60
CA GLY A 12 -21.98 -0.98 -28.19
C GLY A 12 -21.41 -0.79 -26.79
N VAL A 13 -21.29 -1.86 -25.98
CA VAL A 13 -20.62 -1.83 -24.67
C VAL A 13 -19.27 -2.53 -24.76
N THR A 14 -18.19 -1.76 -24.68
CA THR A 14 -16.82 -2.29 -24.54
C THR A 14 -16.43 -2.33 -23.07
N PHE A 15 -16.20 -3.53 -22.52
CA PHE A 15 -15.58 -3.66 -21.21
C PHE A 15 -14.08 -3.36 -21.33
N GLN A 16 -13.65 -2.19 -20.84
CA GLN A 16 -12.24 -1.89 -20.64
C GLN A 16 -11.84 -2.30 -19.22
N GLU A 17 -10.96 -3.29 -19.12
CA GLU A 17 -10.37 -3.68 -17.85
C GLU A 17 -9.43 -2.57 -17.33
N ARG A 18 -9.81 -1.90 -16.23
CA ARG A 18 -9.00 -0.86 -15.55
C ARG A 18 -8.29 -1.39 -14.30
N SER A 19 -7.93 -2.67 -14.27
CA SER A 19 -7.30 -3.30 -13.11
C SER A 19 -5.96 -2.64 -12.74
N GLU A 20 -5.23 -2.09 -13.72
CA GLU A 20 -3.95 -1.40 -13.51
C GLU A 20 -4.11 -0.02 -12.85
N ASP A 21 -5.11 0.76 -13.24
CA ASP A 21 -5.40 2.09 -12.68
C ASP A 21 -5.76 2.01 -11.18
N VAL A 22 -6.45 0.95 -10.78
CA VAL A 22 -6.84 0.75 -9.39
C VAL A 22 -5.64 0.31 -8.54
N TYR A 23 -4.76 -0.50 -9.12
CA TYR A 23 -3.59 -1.01 -8.43
C TYR A 23 -2.57 0.10 -8.10
N SER A 24 -2.39 1.07 -8.98
CA SER A 24 -1.48 2.20 -8.74
C SER A 24 -1.95 3.06 -7.56
N ALA A 25 -3.24 3.39 -7.49
CA ALA A 25 -3.82 4.15 -6.38
C ALA A 25 -3.63 3.42 -5.03
N PHE A 26 -3.89 2.11 -4.99
CA PHE A 26 -3.66 1.34 -3.76
C PHE A 26 -2.18 1.23 -3.40
N ARG A 27 -1.28 1.22 -4.39
CA ARG A 27 0.17 1.27 -4.15
C ARG A 27 0.61 2.57 -3.51
N GLU A 28 0.09 3.71 -3.98
CA GLU A 28 0.35 5.01 -3.36
C GLU A 28 -0.18 5.06 -1.92
N MET A 29 -1.39 4.55 -1.68
CA MET A 29 -1.96 4.47 -0.33
C MET A 29 -1.11 3.59 0.60
N ALA A 30 -0.65 2.43 0.11
CA ALA A 30 0.20 1.54 0.89
C ALA A 30 1.54 2.21 1.24
N ASP A 31 2.21 2.87 0.30
CA ASP A 31 3.46 3.58 0.60
C ASP A 31 3.23 4.76 1.56
N ALA A 32 2.17 5.55 1.39
CA ALA A 32 1.87 6.68 2.27
C ALA A 32 1.57 6.27 3.72
N THR A 33 0.91 5.12 3.90
CA THR A 33 0.46 4.62 5.21
C THR A 33 1.43 3.65 5.88
N GLY A 34 2.46 3.19 5.15
CA GLY A 34 3.36 2.12 5.60
C GLY A 34 2.74 0.72 5.47
N GLY A 35 1.67 0.57 4.68
CA GLY A 35 1.02 -0.69 4.38
C GLY A 35 1.80 -1.58 3.41
N TYR A 36 1.21 -2.74 3.09
CA TYR A 36 1.77 -3.72 2.16
C TYR A 36 0.79 -4.00 1.03
N ILE A 37 1.29 -4.07 -0.21
CA ILE A 37 0.52 -4.45 -1.39
C ILE A 37 1.42 -5.17 -2.38
N GLU A 38 0.85 -6.15 -3.06
CA GLU A 38 1.52 -6.97 -4.07
C GLU A 38 0.48 -7.47 -5.07
N SER A 39 0.88 -7.66 -6.33
CA SER A 39 0.03 -8.27 -7.35
C SER A 39 0.80 -9.38 -8.07
N SER A 40 0.13 -10.49 -8.34
CA SER A 40 0.71 -11.63 -9.04
C SER A 40 -0.39 -12.58 -9.51
N LEU A 41 -0.12 -13.33 -10.58
CA LEU A 41 -0.99 -14.42 -11.04
C LEU A 41 -0.87 -15.69 -10.18
N ARG A 42 0.09 -15.72 -9.24
CA ARG A 42 0.39 -16.86 -8.37
C ARG A 42 -0.19 -16.65 -6.96
N ALA A 43 -1.37 -17.18 -6.73
CA ALA A 43 -2.08 -17.02 -5.45
C ALA A 43 -1.33 -17.65 -4.25
N ASP A 44 -0.66 -18.79 -4.45
CA ASP A 44 0.18 -19.45 -3.45
C ASP A 44 1.32 -18.55 -2.98
N TRP A 45 1.93 -17.84 -3.93
CA TRP A 45 3.02 -16.93 -3.66
C TRP A 45 2.53 -15.66 -2.96
N LEU A 46 1.40 -15.09 -3.38
CA LEU A 46 0.79 -13.93 -2.71
C LEU A 46 0.44 -14.24 -1.27
N MET A 47 -0.11 -15.41 -0.98
CA MET A 47 -0.44 -15.82 0.38
C MET A 47 0.82 -15.92 1.25
N LYS A 48 1.88 -16.57 0.74
CA LYS A 48 3.17 -16.65 1.44
C LYS A 48 3.74 -15.26 1.72
N ARG A 49 3.68 -14.36 0.74
CA ARG A 49 4.16 -12.99 0.89
C ARG A 49 3.36 -12.16 1.89
N ALA A 50 2.03 -12.29 1.90
CA ALA A 50 1.19 -11.64 2.89
C ALA A 50 1.54 -12.09 4.31
N VAL A 51 1.77 -13.39 4.51
CA VAL A 51 2.21 -13.96 5.79
C VAL A 51 3.64 -13.52 6.16
N GLU A 52 4.56 -13.43 5.20
CA GLU A 52 5.91 -12.90 5.44
C GLU A 52 5.87 -11.43 5.87
N ALA A 53 5.10 -10.61 5.15
CA ALA A 53 4.90 -9.22 5.51
C ALA A 53 4.30 -9.09 6.91
N SER A 54 3.40 -9.99 7.31
CA SER A 54 2.72 -9.90 8.60
C SER A 54 3.56 -10.28 9.82
N LYS A 55 4.69 -10.98 9.64
CA LYS A 55 5.44 -11.62 10.72
C LYS A 55 6.35 -10.70 11.52
N GLN A 56 6.82 -9.59 10.94
CA GLN A 56 7.84 -8.74 11.55
C GLN A 56 7.44 -7.27 11.47
N TYR A 57 6.71 -6.81 12.48
CA TYR A 57 6.42 -5.39 12.68
C TYR A 57 6.95 -4.94 14.03
N TYR A 58 7.65 -3.81 14.02
CA TYR A 58 7.96 -3.06 15.22
C TYR A 58 6.93 -1.94 15.37
N LEU A 59 6.35 -1.82 16.55
CA LEU A 59 5.47 -0.71 16.87
C LEU A 59 6.33 0.43 17.43
N VAL A 60 6.38 1.53 16.68
CA VAL A 60 7.11 2.74 17.07
C VAL A 60 6.10 3.88 17.19
N TYR A 61 6.06 4.48 18.37
CA TYR A 61 5.24 5.67 18.62
C TYR A 61 6.08 6.92 18.45
N TYR A 62 5.54 7.88 17.71
CA TYR A 62 6.13 9.21 17.52
C TYR A 62 5.09 10.27 17.89
N SER A 63 5.48 11.18 18.76
CA SER A 63 4.73 12.41 19.03
C SER A 63 5.70 13.59 18.85
N PRO A 64 5.33 14.63 18.09
CA PRO A 64 6.16 15.83 18.02
C PRO A 64 6.17 16.53 19.39
N GLU A 65 7.31 17.10 19.77
CA GLU A 65 7.43 17.86 21.02
C GLU A 65 6.56 19.13 21.00
N ASN A 66 6.46 19.79 19.85
CA ASN A 66 5.74 21.05 19.66
C ASN A 66 4.60 20.87 18.65
N TYR A 67 3.62 20.03 18.99
CA TYR A 67 2.44 19.83 18.13
C TYR A 67 1.73 21.16 17.85
N LYS A 68 1.45 21.42 16.56
CA LYS A 68 0.67 22.57 16.10
C LYS A 68 -0.42 22.08 15.16
N ARG A 69 -1.66 22.35 15.55
CA ARG A 69 -2.87 22.06 14.77
C ARG A 69 -3.08 23.11 13.68
N ASP A 70 -2.27 23.04 12.62
CA ASP A 70 -2.25 24.01 11.53
C ASP A 70 -2.84 23.48 10.21
N GLY A 71 -3.42 22.27 10.23
CA GLY A 71 -4.00 21.59 9.06
C GLY A 71 -2.96 21.17 8.01
N LYS A 72 -1.66 21.33 8.28
CA LYS A 72 -0.59 21.01 7.33
C LYS A 72 -0.18 19.55 7.45
N PHE A 73 0.26 18.98 6.34
CA PHE A 73 0.92 17.67 6.35
C PHE A 73 2.29 17.77 7.03
N LYS A 74 2.52 16.91 8.01
CA LYS A 74 3.77 16.76 8.75
C LYS A 74 4.46 15.49 8.28
N ASN A 75 5.60 15.65 7.59
CA ASN A 75 6.41 14.53 7.12
C ASN A 75 7.08 13.81 8.29
N ILE A 76 7.08 12.48 8.24
CA ILE A 76 7.83 11.59 9.12
C ILE A 76 8.89 10.90 8.27
N ARG A 77 10.12 10.82 8.79
CA ARG A 77 11.19 10.03 8.19
C ARG A 77 11.73 9.07 9.23
N VAL A 78 11.79 7.80 8.87
CA VAL A 78 12.39 6.75 9.69
C VAL A 78 13.66 6.27 9.01
N GLU A 79 14.77 6.34 9.73
CA GLU A 79 16.08 5.90 9.28
C GLU A 79 16.63 4.89 10.30
N ILE A 80 17.11 3.75 9.82
CA ILE A 80 17.77 2.74 10.66
C ILE A 80 19.24 2.68 10.23
N PRO A 81 20.18 3.07 11.10
CA PRO A 81 21.60 2.99 10.77
C PRO A 81 22.05 1.53 10.62
N GLY A 82 23.01 1.28 9.73
CA GLY A 82 23.60 -0.05 9.52
C GLY A 82 23.23 -0.69 8.18
N LYS A 83 22.84 -1.97 8.20
CA LYS A 83 22.60 -2.79 6.98
C LYS A 83 21.45 -2.24 6.14
N LYS A 84 21.34 -2.73 4.89
CA LYS A 84 20.21 -2.42 3.99
C LYS A 84 18.93 -3.10 4.49
N TYR A 85 18.06 -2.34 5.14
CA TYR A 85 16.72 -2.77 5.53
C TYR A 85 15.67 -2.26 4.54
N ARG A 86 14.63 -3.07 4.30
CA ARG A 86 13.40 -2.59 3.67
C ARG A 86 12.48 -2.13 4.80
N ILE A 87 12.25 -0.81 4.89
CA ILE A 87 11.45 -0.21 5.95
C ILE A 87 10.13 0.25 5.34
N SER A 88 9.02 -0.11 5.97
CA SER A 88 7.69 0.41 5.66
C SER A 88 7.19 1.21 6.86
N TYR A 89 6.78 2.44 6.63
CA TYR A 89 6.30 3.35 7.67
C TYR A 89 5.37 4.40 7.07
N ARG A 90 4.49 4.95 7.91
CA ARG A 90 3.63 6.07 7.53
C ARG A 90 4.48 7.31 7.23
N LYS A 91 4.34 7.89 6.04
CA LYS A 91 5.14 9.05 5.59
C LYS A 91 4.82 10.35 6.30
N GLY A 92 3.68 10.44 6.98
CA GLY A 92 3.28 11.64 7.70
C GLY A 92 1.82 11.62 8.16
N TYR A 93 1.37 12.75 8.66
CA TYR A 93 -0.01 12.96 9.12
C TYR A 93 -0.46 14.39 8.84
N ILE A 94 -1.77 14.62 8.75
CA ILE A 94 -2.34 15.97 8.73
C ILE A 94 -2.48 16.42 10.18
N ALA A 95 -2.01 17.62 10.51
CA ALA A 95 -2.12 18.18 11.85
C ALA A 95 -3.43 18.97 12.01
N ASP A 96 -4.56 18.27 11.91
CA ASP A 96 -5.92 18.81 11.98
C ASP A 96 -6.63 18.55 13.32
#